data_AF-A0A9E0TTD6-F1
#
_entry.id   AF-A0A9E0TTD6-F1
#
_cell.length_a   1.000
_cell.length_b   1.000
_cell.length_c   1.000
_cell.angle_alpha   90.00
_cell.angle_beta   90.00
_cell.angle_gamma   90.00
#
_symmetry.space_group_name_H-M   'P 1'
#
loop_
_entity.id
_entity.type
_entity.pdbx_description
1 polymer ?
#
loop_
_entity_poly.entity_id
_entity_poly.type
_entity_poly.pdbx_seq_one_letter_code
_entity_poly.pdbx_strand_id
1 'polypeptide(L)'
;MKNTEPFEKEIAYFFGVDHEGPVVKAYLKAIKKLEEIGPNGSKKRLHHEMMPYLENAYKEIAHQRNLNFDTTKAADIEFQIILGNALGSTFEIVQDLMIQLYTVIFQTHSPAIKKAAMLRTFLYQYKAEVMKEGEIPLDDQELMIEVAKASEKYLSLLS
;
A
#
# COMPACT_ATOMS: atom_id res chain seq x y z
N MET A 1 9.31 20.41 -0.70
CA MET A 1 9.24 18.98 -1.06
C MET A 1 8.51 18.88 -2.38
N LYS A 2 9.12 18.30 -3.41
CA LYS A 2 8.48 18.05 -4.71
C LYS A 2 7.36 17.01 -4.53
N ASN A 3 6.33 17.11 -5.37
CA ASN A 3 5.13 16.30 -5.31
C ASN A 3 5.49 14.80 -5.45
N THR A 4 5.45 14.05 -4.35
CA THR A 4 5.63 12.59 -4.28
C THR A 4 4.38 11.83 -4.74
N GLU A 5 3.25 12.54 -4.83
CA GLU A 5 1.93 12.01 -5.23
C GLU A 5 1.92 11.27 -6.59
N PRO A 6 2.59 11.74 -7.67
CA PRO A 6 2.59 11.05 -8.95
C PRO A 6 3.32 9.70 -8.87
N PHE A 7 4.48 9.65 -8.21
CA PHE A 7 5.25 8.42 -8.11
C PHE A 7 4.59 7.40 -7.18
N GLU A 8 4.00 7.85 -6.07
CA GLU A 8 3.24 6.96 -5.18
C GLU A 8 2.08 6.29 -5.91
N LYS A 9 1.40 7.03 -6.79
CA LYS A 9 0.35 6.47 -7.64
C LYS A 9 0.89 5.37 -8.57
N GLU A 10 2.06 5.56 -9.18
CA GLU A 10 2.64 4.62 -10.15
C GLU A 10 3.06 3.29 -9.50
N ILE A 11 3.46 3.33 -8.24
CA ILE A 11 3.94 2.14 -7.54
C ILE A 11 2.88 1.51 -6.65
N ALA A 12 1.77 2.16 -6.29
CA ALA A 12 0.73 1.55 -5.46
C ALA A 12 -0.11 0.53 -6.26
N TYR A 13 -0.72 -0.43 -5.57
CA TYR A 13 -1.67 -1.36 -6.20
C TYR A 13 -3.10 -1.03 -5.79
N PHE A 14 -3.91 -0.60 -6.75
CA PHE A 14 -5.32 -0.27 -6.53
C PHE A 14 -6.26 -1.39 -6.93
N PHE A 15 -5.80 -2.65 -6.89
CA PHE A 15 -6.64 -3.83 -7.10
C PHE A 15 -7.37 -3.85 -8.46
N GLY A 16 -6.74 -3.25 -9.47
CA GLY A 16 -7.25 -3.18 -10.84
C GLY A 16 -8.61 -2.50 -10.98
N VAL A 17 -8.94 -1.54 -10.13
CA VAL A 17 -10.18 -0.76 -10.28
C VAL A 17 -10.23 -0.03 -11.62
N ASP A 18 -11.42 0.09 -12.22
CA ASP A 18 -11.60 0.80 -13.50
C ASP A 18 -11.36 2.31 -13.36
N HIS A 19 -11.73 2.87 -12.20
CA HIS A 19 -11.61 4.29 -11.90
C HIS A 19 -10.73 4.47 -10.65
N GLU A 20 -9.42 4.60 -10.87
CA GLU A 20 -8.45 4.76 -9.78
C GLU A 20 -8.60 6.08 -9.01
N GLY A 21 -9.14 7.14 -9.64
CA GLY A 21 -9.15 8.50 -9.09
C GLY A 21 -9.68 8.61 -7.64
N PRO A 22 -10.87 8.08 -7.32
CA PRO A 22 -11.41 8.06 -5.95
C PRO A 22 -10.53 7.29 -4.96
N VAL A 23 -10.01 6.12 -5.38
CA VAL A 23 -9.17 5.25 -4.53
C VAL A 23 -7.84 5.93 -4.23
N VAL A 24 -7.16 6.43 -5.25
CA VAL A 24 -5.89 7.18 -5.17
C VAL A 24 -6.05 8.40 -4.28
N LYS A 25 -7.11 9.19 -4.49
CA LYS A 25 -7.37 10.40 -3.69
C LYS A 25 -7.55 10.08 -2.21
N ALA A 26 -8.24 9.00 -1.89
CA ALA A 26 -8.40 8.56 -0.51
C ALA A 26 -7.06 8.06 0.06
N TYR A 27 -6.35 7.20 -0.66
CA TYR A 27 -5.05 6.67 -0.25
C TYR A 27 -4.03 7.79 0.03
N LEU A 28 -3.84 8.71 -0.90
CA LEU A 28 -2.88 9.82 -0.75
C LEU A 28 -3.23 10.74 0.42
N LYS A 29 -4.53 10.93 0.73
CA LYS A 29 -4.93 11.66 1.94
C LYS A 29 -4.49 10.95 3.21
N ALA A 30 -4.54 9.62 3.27
CA ALA A 30 -4.04 8.86 4.41
C ALA A 30 -2.52 9.04 4.56
N ILE A 31 -1.76 8.93 3.46
CA ILE A 31 -0.31 9.15 3.47
C ILE A 31 0.03 10.57 3.94
N LYS A 32 -0.69 11.58 3.45
CA LYS A 32 -0.52 12.97 3.90
C LYS A 32 -0.75 13.14 5.41
N LYS A 33 -1.67 12.38 6.01
CA LYS A 33 -1.87 12.41 7.47
C LYS A 33 -0.68 11.85 8.23
N LEU A 34 -0.02 10.82 7.70
CA LEU A 34 1.25 10.35 8.26
C LEU A 34 2.34 11.42 8.15
N GLU A 35 2.45 12.10 7.02
CA GLU A 35 3.44 13.17 6.81
C GLU A 35 3.21 14.37 7.74
N GLU A 36 1.95 14.79 7.92
CA GLU A 36 1.56 15.92 8.79
C GLU A 36 1.83 15.62 10.29
N ILE A 37 1.59 14.38 10.73
CA ILE A 37 1.69 13.98 12.14
C ILE A 37 3.10 13.47 12.48
N GLY A 38 3.78 12.88 11.49
CA GLY A 38 5.02 12.15 11.62
C GLY A 38 4.83 10.70 12.09
N PRO A 39 5.71 9.77 11.66
CA PRO A 39 5.61 8.35 12.02
C PRO A 39 5.81 8.08 13.52
N ASN A 40 6.52 8.96 14.23
CA ASN A 40 6.71 8.91 15.67
C ASN A 40 5.55 9.55 16.46
N GLY A 41 4.50 10.01 15.78
CA GLY A 41 3.29 10.51 16.40
C GLY A 41 2.53 9.42 17.16
N SER A 42 1.55 9.82 17.96
CA SER A 42 0.70 8.86 18.68
C SER A 42 0.02 7.90 17.70
N LYS A 43 0.25 6.59 17.84
CA LYS A 43 -0.41 5.55 17.04
C LYS A 43 -1.93 5.70 17.03
N LYS A 44 -2.52 6.06 18.18
CA LYS A 44 -3.97 6.31 18.30
C LYS A 44 -4.41 7.50 17.45
N ARG A 45 -3.63 8.58 17.41
CA ARG A 45 -3.91 9.76 16.59
C ARG A 45 -3.75 9.45 15.11
N LEU A 46 -2.66 8.80 14.72
CA LEU A 46 -2.42 8.38 13.33
C LEU A 46 -3.55 7.48 12.83
N HIS A 47 -3.96 6.49 13.63
CA HIS A 47 -5.10 5.61 13.30
C HIS A 47 -6.39 6.42 13.11
N HIS A 48 -6.74 7.29 14.07
CA HIS A 48 -7.94 8.12 13.99
C HIS A 48 -7.98 8.99 12.72
N GLU A 49 -6.84 9.55 12.32
CA GLU A 49 -6.73 10.49 11.21
C GLU A 49 -6.62 9.79 9.83
N MET A 50 -5.97 8.62 9.76
CA MET A 50 -5.74 7.89 8.51
C MET A 50 -6.90 6.96 8.14
N MET A 51 -7.50 6.29 9.12
CA MET A 51 -8.49 5.23 8.89
C MET A 51 -9.71 5.65 8.06
N PRO A 52 -10.32 6.83 8.25
CA PRO A 52 -11.45 7.24 7.43
C PRO A 52 -11.14 7.27 5.93
N TYR A 53 -9.89 7.58 5.58
CA TYR A 53 -9.44 7.62 4.19
C TYR A 53 -9.10 6.22 3.67
N LEU A 54 -8.38 5.41 4.46
CA LEU A 54 -8.06 4.03 4.07
C LEU A 54 -9.33 3.19 3.88
N GLU A 55 -10.29 3.28 4.81
CA GLU A 55 -11.56 2.58 4.71
C GLU A 55 -12.36 3.03 3.48
N ASN A 56 -12.34 4.33 3.16
CA ASN A 56 -12.97 4.84 1.95
C ASN A 56 -12.33 4.25 0.68
N ALA A 57 -10.99 4.18 0.62
CA ALA A 57 -10.29 3.56 -0.50
C ALA A 57 -10.71 2.08 -0.70
N TYR A 58 -10.80 1.31 0.39
CA TYR A 58 -11.21 -0.10 0.32
C TYR A 58 -12.70 -0.29 0.01
N LYS A 59 -13.58 0.61 0.45
CA LYS A 59 -14.99 0.62 0.03
C LYS A 59 -15.13 0.86 -1.47
N GLU A 60 -14.38 1.81 -2.02
CA GLU A 60 -14.35 2.07 -3.46
C GLU A 60 -13.83 0.86 -4.25
N ILE A 61 -12.76 0.21 -3.77
CA ILE A 61 -12.25 -1.04 -4.36
C ILE A 61 -13.32 -2.13 -4.36
N ALA A 62 -13.94 -2.39 -3.20
CA ALA A 62 -14.99 -3.40 -3.05
C ALA A 62 -16.18 -3.12 -3.99
N HIS A 63 -16.59 -1.86 -4.09
CA HIS A 63 -17.69 -1.44 -4.95
C HIS A 63 -17.37 -1.63 -6.45
N GLN A 64 -16.25 -1.09 -6.92
CA GLN A 64 -15.88 -1.14 -8.35
C GLN A 64 -15.56 -2.55 -8.82
N ARG A 65 -14.96 -3.38 -7.96
CA ARG A 65 -14.59 -4.76 -8.30
C ARG A 65 -15.67 -5.78 -7.96
N ASN A 66 -16.80 -5.35 -7.38
CA ASN A 66 -17.86 -6.22 -6.87
C ASN A 66 -17.33 -7.33 -5.93
N LEU A 67 -16.39 -6.96 -5.06
CA LEU A 67 -15.78 -7.85 -4.07
C LEU A 67 -16.48 -7.71 -2.72
N ASN A 68 -16.57 -8.80 -1.97
CA ASN A 68 -17.18 -8.81 -0.65
C ASN A 68 -16.16 -9.19 0.43
N PHE A 69 -15.44 -8.21 0.96
CA PHE A 69 -14.46 -8.38 2.04
C PHE A 69 -14.66 -7.32 3.14
N ASP A 70 -14.05 -7.57 4.30
CA ASP A 70 -14.06 -6.63 5.42
C ASP A 70 -13.13 -5.43 5.12
N THR A 71 -13.74 -4.36 4.62
CA THR A 71 -13.05 -3.11 4.26
C THR A 71 -12.36 -2.45 5.45
N THR A 72 -12.93 -2.54 6.66
CA THR A 72 -12.32 -1.99 7.88
C THR A 72 -11.07 -2.78 8.26
N LYS A 73 -11.13 -4.11 8.18
CA LYS A 73 -9.96 -4.97 8.42
C LYS A 73 -8.86 -4.74 7.39
N ALA A 74 -9.19 -4.63 6.11
CA ALA A 74 -8.22 -4.31 5.06
C ALA A 74 -7.53 -2.95 5.32
N ALA A 75 -8.32 -1.93 5.69
CA ALA A 75 -7.80 -0.62 6.04
C ALA A 75 -6.88 -0.66 7.28
N ASP A 76 -7.20 -1.44 8.30
CA ASP A 76 -6.36 -1.56 9.50
C ASP A 76 -5.03 -2.25 9.19
N ILE A 77 -5.04 -3.29 8.36
CA ILE A 77 -3.81 -3.96 7.92
C ILE A 77 -2.95 -3.01 7.08
N GLU A 78 -3.55 -2.27 6.13
CA GLU A 78 -2.85 -1.25 5.33
C GLU A 78 -2.22 -0.18 6.22
N PHE A 79 -2.94 0.28 7.24
CA PHE A 79 -2.41 1.22 8.23
C PHE A 79 -1.16 0.64 8.94
N GLN A 80 -1.19 -0.63 9.34
CA GLN A 80 -0.05 -1.29 9.98
C GLN A 80 1.13 -1.45 9.02
N ILE A 81 0.89 -1.73 7.73
CA ILE A 81 1.93 -1.79 6.69
C ILE A 81 2.60 -0.42 6.52
N ILE A 82 1.80 0.64 6.34
CA ILE A 82 2.30 2.01 6.15
C ILE A 82 3.14 2.44 7.35
N LEU A 83 2.61 2.28 8.56
CA LEU A 83 3.32 2.64 9.79
C LEU A 83 4.56 1.76 10.00
N GLY A 84 4.45 0.47 9.68
CA GLY A 84 5.54 -0.50 9.80
C GLY A 84 6.74 -0.14 8.93
N ASN A 85 6.49 0.22 7.66
CA ASN A 85 7.54 0.70 6.75
C ASN A 85 8.16 2.01 7.25
N ALA A 86 7.33 2.96 7.72
CA ALA A 86 7.82 4.25 8.20
C ALA A 86 8.65 4.17 9.50
N LEU A 87 8.44 3.13 10.30
CA LEU A 87 9.17 2.87 11.55
C LEU A 87 10.31 1.85 11.41
N GLY A 88 10.57 1.34 10.20
CA GLY A 88 11.66 0.37 9.97
C GLY A 88 11.37 -1.03 10.51
N SER A 89 10.12 -1.51 10.37
CA SER A 89 9.78 -2.90 10.69
C SER A 89 10.55 -3.88 9.80
N THR A 90 10.75 -5.11 10.27
CA THR A 90 11.46 -6.13 9.48
C THR A 90 10.66 -6.53 8.23
N PHE A 91 11.37 -7.06 7.24
CA PHE A 91 10.78 -7.56 6.00
C PHE A 91 9.68 -8.59 6.28
N GLU A 92 9.93 -9.55 7.18
CA GLU A 92 9.01 -10.63 7.50
C GLU A 92 7.69 -10.10 8.08
N ILE A 93 7.76 -9.11 8.98
CA ILE A 93 6.57 -8.50 9.58
C ILE A 93 5.71 -7.83 8.50
N VAL A 94 6.33 -7.04 7.62
CA VAL A 94 5.60 -6.33 6.56
C VAL A 94 5.08 -7.32 5.51
N GLN A 95 5.85 -8.35 5.17
CA GLN A 95 5.42 -9.42 4.27
C GLN A 95 4.20 -10.17 4.81
N ASP A 96 4.19 -10.53 6.09
CA ASP A 96 3.06 -11.23 6.70
C ASP A 96 1.80 -10.35 6.71
N LEU A 97 1.93 -9.04 6.94
CA LEU A 97 0.82 -8.10 6.83
C LEU A 97 0.31 -7.97 5.39
N MET A 98 1.21 -7.89 4.40
CA MET A 98 0.84 -7.88 2.98
C MET A 98 0.10 -9.16 2.56
N ILE A 99 0.57 -10.33 3.02
CA ILE A 99 -0.13 -11.60 2.78
C ILE A 99 -1.53 -11.57 3.38
N GLN A 100 -1.68 -11.07 4.62
CA GLN A 100 -2.97 -10.96 5.28
C GLN A 100 -3.91 -10.02 4.53
N LEU A 101 -3.42 -8.86 4.07
CA LEU A 101 -4.19 -7.90 3.30
C LEU A 101 -4.75 -8.53 2.02
N TYR A 102 -3.88 -9.14 1.21
CA TYR A 102 -4.31 -9.79 -0.03
C TYR A 102 -5.22 -10.98 0.21
N THR A 103 -5.00 -11.75 1.28
CA THR A 103 -5.89 -12.86 1.66
C THR A 103 -7.27 -12.33 2.06
N VAL A 104 -7.36 -11.19 2.75
CA VAL A 104 -8.66 -10.56 3.09
C VAL A 104 -9.40 -10.13 1.83
N ILE A 105 -8.71 -9.50 0.88
CA ILE A 105 -9.34 -8.91 -0.31
C ILE A 105 -9.71 -9.97 -1.35
N PHE A 106 -8.78 -10.87 -1.68
CA PHE A 106 -8.98 -11.92 -2.69
C PHE A 106 -9.61 -13.19 -2.13
N GLN A 107 -9.79 -13.30 -0.81
CA GLN A 107 -10.43 -14.43 -0.13
C GLN A 107 -9.82 -15.80 -0.49
N THR A 108 -8.50 -15.83 -0.72
CA THR A 108 -7.76 -17.02 -1.13
C THR A 108 -6.39 -17.06 -0.47
N HIS A 109 -5.79 -18.25 -0.38
CA HIS A 109 -4.43 -18.47 0.10
C HIS A 109 -3.48 -18.86 -1.05
N SER A 110 -3.77 -18.38 -2.26
CA SER A 110 -2.99 -18.70 -3.46
C SER A 110 -1.49 -18.43 -3.25
N PRO A 111 -0.57 -19.30 -3.73
CA PRO A 111 0.86 -19.02 -3.73
C PRO A 111 1.24 -17.71 -4.45
N ALA A 112 0.39 -17.22 -5.35
CA ALA A 112 0.56 -15.93 -6.00
C ALA A 112 0.54 -14.76 -5.01
N ILE A 113 -0.26 -14.84 -3.94
CA ILE A 113 -0.29 -13.83 -2.86
C ILE A 113 1.07 -13.72 -2.19
N LYS A 114 1.69 -14.85 -1.84
CA LYS A 114 3.01 -14.84 -1.19
C LYS A 114 4.08 -14.19 -2.07
N LYS A 115 4.06 -14.47 -3.38
CA LYS A 115 4.99 -13.89 -4.36
C LYS A 115 4.76 -12.38 -4.52
N ALA A 116 3.49 -11.96 -4.68
CA ALA A 116 3.15 -10.54 -4.78
C ALA A 116 3.51 -9.76 -3.51
N ALA A 117 3.17 -10.31 -2.34
CA ALA A 117 3.48 -9.71 -1.04
C ALA A 117 4.99 -9.53 -0.86
N MET A 118 5.81 -10.53 -1.24
CA MET A 118 7.27 -10.42 -1.18
C MET A 118 7.80 -9.24 -2.02
N LEU A 119 7.33 -9.11 -3.26
CA LEU A 119 7.74 -8.03 -4.16
C LEU A 119 7.27 -6.66 -3.65
N ARG A 120 6.05 -6.59 -3.10
CA ARG A 120 5.47 -5.35 -2.56
C ARG A 120 6.15 -4.91 -1.27
N THR A 121 6.52 -5.85 -0.41
CA THR A 121 7.34 -5.56 0.77
C THR A 121 8.71 -5.02 0.36
N PHE A 122 9.40 -5.70 -0.57
CA PHE A 122 10.68 -5.22 -1.09
C PHE A 122 10.54 -3.80 -1.64
N LEU A 123 9.56 -3.55 -2.51
CA LEU A 123 9.29 -2.25 -3.11
C LEU A 123 9.18 -1.12 -2.07
N TYR A 124 8.31 -1.28 -1.06
CA TYR A 124 8.06 -0.21 -0.11
C TYR A 124 9.22 0.01 0.87
N GLN A 125 9.91 -1.05 1.28
CA GLN A 125 11.11 -0.91 2.11
C GLN A 125 12.28 -0.33 1.32
N TYR A 126 12.47 -0.74 0.07
CA TYR A 126 13.48 -0.18 -0.82
C TYR A 126 13.24 1.32 -1.05
N LYS A 127 12.00 1.72 -1.33
CA LYS A 127 11.60 3.12 -1.40
C LYS A 127 11.96 3.88 -0.13
N ALA A 128 11.63 3.33 1.04
CA ALA A 128 11.92 3.98 2.32
C ALA A 128 13.43 4.15 2.54
N GLU A 129 14.26 3.19 2.13
CA GLU A 129 15.72 3.29 2.21
C GLU A 129 16.27 4.36 1.26
N VAL A 130 15.92 4.32 -0.02
CA VAL A 130 16.42 5.29 -1.03
C VAL A 130 15.96 6.71 -0.73
N MET A 131 14.74 6.88 -0.20
CA MET A 131 14.24 8.21 0.20
C MET A 131 15.01 8.84 1.37
N LYS A 132 15.77 8.07 2.18
CA LYS A 132 16.63 8.66 3.22
C LYS A 132 17.72 9.55 2.64
N GLU A 133 18.09 9.32 1.39
CA GLU A 133 19.12 10.07 0.67
C GLU A 133 18.57 11.33 -0.03
N GLY A 134 17.25 11.51 -0.03
CA GLY A 134 16.56 12.67 -0.60
C GLY A 134 15.64 12.29 -1.77
N GLU A 135 15.99 12.71 -2.98
CA GLU A 135 15.22 12.40 -4.18
C GLU A 135 15.58 10.99 -4.69
N ILE A 136 14.58 10.20 -5.08
CA ILE A 136 14.78 8.84 -5.62
C ILE A 136 15.45 8.96 -7.01
N PRO A 137 16.63 8.36 -7.24
CA PRO A 137 17.26 8.33 -8.56
C PRO A 137 16.38 7.69 -9.64
N LEU A 138 16.60 8.04 -10.90
CA LEU A 138 15.78 7.53 -12.01
C LEU A 138 15.86 6.00 -12.14
N ASP A 139 17.06 5.43 -12.06
CA ASP A 139 17.26 3.97 -12.14
C ASP A 139 16.49 3.24 -11.02
N ASP A 140 16.42 3.84 -9.83
CA ASP A 140 15.66 3.31 -8.70
C ASP A 140 14.15 3.43 -8.91
N GLN A 141 13.68 4.52 -9.52
CA GLN A 141 12.27 4.66 -9.92
C GLN A 141 11.87 3.60 -10.95
N GLU A 142 12.71 3.36 -11.96
CA GLU A 142 12.48 2.34 -12.98
C GLU A 142 12.40 0.94 -12.34
N LEU A 143 13.34 0.59 -11.47
CA LEU A 143 13.30 -0.67 -10.71
C LEU A 143 12.02 -0.81 -9.89
N MET A 144 11.63 0.24 -9.17
CA MET A 144 10.41 0.22 -8.35
C MET A 144 9.14 0.01 -9.20
N ILE A 145 9.06 0.64 -10.37
CA ILE A 145 7.95 0.46 -11.32
C ILE A 145 7.96 -0.98 -11.88
N GLU A 146 9.12 -1.54 -12.20
CA GLU A 146 9.23 -2.93 -12.67
C GLU A 146 8.77 -3.92 -11.61
N VAL A 147 9.18 -3.73 -10.36
CA VAL A 147 8.75 -4.57 -9.22
C VAL A 147 7.24 -4.43 -9.00
N ALA A 148 6.70 -3.22 -9.05
CA ALA A 148 5.26 -2.97 -8.94
C ALA A 148 4.49 -3.76 -10.02
N LYS A 149 4.88 -3.65 -11.29
CA LYS A 149 4.29 -4.38 -12.42
C LYS A 149 4.44 -5.90 -12.28
N ALA A 150 5.61 -6.38 -11.82
CA ALA A 150 5.85 -7.80 -11.60
C ALA A 150 4.93 -8.39 -10.51
N SER A 151 4.73 -7.65 -9.43
CA SER A 151 3.81 -8.06 -8.36
C SER A 151 2.35 -8.04 -8.82
N GLU A 152 1.94 -7.06 -9.61
CA GLU A 152 0.60 -6.94 -10.16
C GLU A 152 0.25 -8.14 -11.05
N LYS A 153 1.18 -8.62 -11.88
CA LYS A 153 0.98 -9.83 -12.69
C LYS A 153 0.61 -11.08 -11.88
N TYR A 154 1.04 -11.17 -10.62
CA TYR A 154 0.63 -12.28 -9.75
C TYR A 154 -0.78 -12.07 -9.19
N LEU A 155 -1.15 -10.82 -8.88
CA LEU A 155 -2.44 -10.47 -8.30
C LEU A 155 -3.55 -10.46 -9.36
N SER A 156 -3.25 -10.11 -10.61
CA SER A 156 -4.20 -10.14 -11.73
C SER A 156 -4.71 -11.55 -12.04
N LEU A 157 -3.99 -12.60 -11.61
CA LEU A 157 -4.42 -14.00 -11.73
C LEU A 157 -5.51 -14.38 -10.71
N LEU A 158 -5.78 -13.52 -9.75
CA LEU A 158 -6.71 -13.74 -8.64
C LEU A 158 -7.99 -12.90 -8.78
N SER A 159 -8.08 -12.08 -9.83
CA SER A 159 -9.10 -11.03 -10.00
C SER A 159 -10.14 -11.36 -11.06
#